data_AF-A0AAE0WRC6-F1
#
_entry.id   AF-A0AAE0WRC6-F1
#
_cell.length_a   1.000
_cell.length_b   1.000
_cell.length_c   1.000
_cell.angle_alpha   90.00
_cell.angle_beta   90.00
_cell.angle_gamma   90.00
#
_symmetry.space_group_name_H-M   'P 1'
#
loop_
_entity.id
_entity.type
_entity.pdbx_description
1 polymer ?
#
loop_
_entity_poly.entity_id
_entity_poly.type
_entity_poly.pdbx_seq_one_letter_code
_entity_poly.pdbx_strand_id
1 'polypeptide(L)'
;MAHPQMCFAATRIHEDSLVGRRREAVIINTLSYQLDVLKRTGRYDAFSLRWHSSYSDPPEVWPIPNHLFWDSDVAKWIEGACYILKQRRLPVIEDAVSELVDMIRTAQQPDGYINIHYTVVEPGRRFTNLRDMHELYNAGHLIEAALAHHDLHGNDMLLDPILRYVELLCHNFGPGENQMHGYPGHPEIELALLRLYDRTQNSKHLKLAEYFVTERGNPHGCEGGHYYDVEAKRRGDDPHKQAAFYPSPRSLWYHQAHQPIQDQVTVEGHSVRAVYLLTAVADLCRVGPMAAPHKLRSTLYRLWDNMVDRKMYVTGGIGSIKQWEGFGIDYFLPQGTDEGGCYSETCAAIGVMMLAQRILQVSLYADATS
;
A
#
# COMPACT_ATOMS: atom_id res chain seq x y z
N MET A 1 -18.11 -0.22 -8.33
CA MET A 1 -17.19 0.31 -9.39
C MET A 1 -16.78 -0.80 -10.33
N ALA A 2 -16.35 -0.53 -11.57
CA ALA A 2 -15.68 -1.57 -12.38
C ALA A 2 -14.18 -1.61 -11.99
N HIS A 3 -13.85 -2.33 -10.92
CA HIS A 3 -12.46 -2.64 -10.58
C HIS A 3 -11.90 -3.63 -11.62
N PRO A 4 -10.76 -3.34 -12.28
CA PRO A 4 -10.10 -4.26 -13.21
C PRO A 4 -9.92 -5.67 -12.63
N GLN A 5 -9.67 -5.74 -11.31
CA GLN A 5 -9.55 -6.94 -10.50
C GLN A 5 -10.78 -7.87 -10.57
N MET A 6 -11.97 -7.34 -10.87
CA MET A 6 -13.19 -8.14 -11.04
C MET A 6 -13.54 -8.35 -12.52
N CYS A 7 -13.34 -7.34 -13.37
CA CYS A 7 -13.79 -7.41 -14.77
C CYS A 7 -12.80 -8.12 -15.70
N PHE A 8 -11.55 -8.37 -15.29
CA PHE A 8 -10.58 -9.07 -16.14
C PHE A 8 -11.01 -10.48 -16.54
N ALA A 9 -11.82 -11.15 -15.71
CA ALA A 9 -12.38 -12.47 -16.00
C ALA A 9 -13.34 -12.46 -17.21
N ALA A 10 -13.95 -11.30 -17.51
CA ALA A 10 -14.78 -11.09 -18.70
C ALA A 10 -13.97 -10.71 -19.95
N THR A 11 -12.64 -10.65 -19.85
CA THR A 11 -11.74 -10.27 -20.96
C THR A 11 -10.91 -11.46 -21.40
N ARG A 12 -10.79 -11.68 -22.72
CA ARG A 12 -9.90 -12.69 -23.30
C ARG A 12 -8.69 -12.02 -23.92
N ILE A 13 -7.50 -12.49 -23.54
CA ILE A 13 -6.23 -12.09 -24.15
C ILE A 13 -5.79 -13.23 -25.08
N HIS A 14 -5.45 -12.91 -26.33
CA HIS A 14 -4.91 -13.91 -27.25
C HIS A 14 -3.56 -14.42 -26.76
N GLU A 15 -3.39 -15.74 -26.70
CA GLU A 15 -2.20 -16.39 -26.14
C GLU A 15 -0.91 -16.00 -26.88
N ASP A 16 -0.97 -15.87 -28.21
CA ASP A 16 0.18 -15.49 -29.05
C ASP A 16 0.54 -13.99 -28.98
N SER A 17 -0.33 -13.16 -28.41
CA SER A 17 -0.05 -11.74 -28.24
C SER A 17 1.14 -11.50 -27.29
N LEU A 18 1.73 -10.31 -27.33
CA LEU A 18 2.79 -9.95 -26.39
C LEU A 18 2.35 -10.13 -24.93
N VAL A 19 1.15 -9.68 -24.58
CA VAL A 19 0.59 -9.78 -23.23
C VAL A 19 0.22 -11.22 -22.89
N GLY A 20 -0.32 -11.99 -23.85
CA GLY A 20 -0.63 -13.41 -23.69
C GLY A 20 0.61 -14.23 -23.32
N ARG A 21 1.70 -14.08 -24.08
CA ARG A 21 2.97 -14.76 -23.79
C ARG A 21 3.59 -14.37 -22.45
N ARG A 22 3.49 -13.10 -22.05
CA ARG A 22 3.94 -12.64 -20.73
C ARG A 22 3.12 -13.25 -19.60
N ARG A 23 1.79 -13.29 -19.76
CA ARG A 23 0.89 -13.92 -18.82
C ARG A 23 1.19 -15.41 -18.65
N GLU A 24 1.43 -16.11 -19.76
CA GLU A 24 1.81 -17.51 -19.74
C GLU A 24 3.13 -17.75 -18.99
N ALA A 25 4.12 -16.89 -19.21
CA ALA A 25 5.38 -16.96 -18.47
C ALA A 25 5.19 -16.77 -16.95
N VAL A 26 4.28 -15.88 -16.54
CA VAL A 26 3.93 -15.69 -15.12
C VAL A 26 3.28 -16.94 -14.54
N ILE A 27 2.32 -17.52 -15.27
CA ILE A 27 1.57 -18.71 -14.86
C ILE A 27 2.48 -19.94 -14.71
N ILE A 28 3.36 -20.18 -15.69
CA ILE A 28 4.22 -21.37 -15.70
C ILE A 28 5.41 -21.22 -14.75
N ASN A 29 6.01 -20.03 -14.66
CA ASN A 29 7.32 -19.87 -14.00
C ASN A 29 7.26 -18.96 -12.77
N THR A 30 6.76 -17.74 -12.92
CA THR A 30 6.93 -16.68 -11.90
C THR A 30 6.25 -17.04 -10.59
N LEU A 31 5.01 -17.53 -10.65
CA LEU A 31 4.24 -17.79 -9.43
C LEU A 31 4.85 -18.92 -8.59
N SER A 32 5.28 -20.00 -9.24
CA SER A 32 5.97 -21.12 -8.61
C SER A 32 7.34 -20.71 -8.06
N TYR A 33 8.12 -19.93 -8.80
CA TYR A 33 9.40 -19.44 -8.33
C TYR A 33 9.25 -18.52 -7.10
N GLN A 34 8.26 -17.62 -7.12
CA GLN A 34 7.97 -16.77 -5.97
C GLN A 34 7.57 -17.60 -4.75
N LEU A 35 6.75 -18.64 -4.93
CA LEU A 35 6.39 -19.57 -3.86
C LEU A 35 7.64 -20.25 -3.26
N ASP A 36 8.57 -20.71 -4.10
CA ASP A 36 9.83 -21.30 -3.66
C ASP A 36 10.72 -20.30 -2.90
N VAL A 37 10.69 -19.02 -3.28
CA VAL A 37 11.40 -17.95 -2.55
C VAL A 37 10.72 -17.68 -1.20
N LEU A 38 9.39 -17.60 -1.13
CA LEU A 38 8.67 -17.43 0.12
C LEU A 38 9.02 -18.55 1.10
N LYS A 39 9.06 -19.81 0.63
CA LYS A 39 9.41 -20.98 1.44
C LYS A 39 10.87 -20.93 1.92
N ARG A 40 11.82 -20.71 1.00
CA ARG A 40 13.26 -20.70 1.36
C ARG A 40 13.69 -19.54 2.24
N THR A 41 12.95 -18.42 2.21
CA THR A 41 13.29 -17.24 3.02
C THR A 41 12.52 -17.15 4.34
N GLY A 42 11.70 -18.15 4.67
CA GLY A 42 10.92 -18.20 5.91
C GLY A 42 9.62 -17.38 5.89
N ARG A 43 9.39 -16.56 4.85
CA ARG A 43 8.16 -15.76 4.69
C ARG A 43 6.90 -16.62 4.65
N TYR A 44 6.97 -17.79 4.02
CA TYR A 44 5.83 -18.70 3.89
C TYR A 44 5.27 -19.13 5.25
N ASP A 45 6.15 -19.49 6.18
CA ASP A 45 5.78 -19.99 7.51
C ASP A 45 5.66 -18.87 8.55
N ALA A 46 5.84 -17.60 8.17
CA ALA A 46 5.94 -16.49 9.12
C ALA A 46 4.64 -16.27 9.92
N PHE A 47 3.48 -16.53 9.31
CA PHE A 47 2.18 -16.51 9.99
C PHE A 47 1.96 -17.71 10.94
N SER A 48 2.86 -18.69 11.01
CA SER A 48 2.86 -19.68 12.11
C SER A 48 3.29 -19.09 13.46
N LEU A 49 3.68 -17.80 13.48
CA LEU A 49 4.08 -17.02 14.65
C LEU A 49 5.23 -17.63 15.46
N ARG A 50 6.09 -18.41 14.81
CA ARG A 50 7.31 -18.94 15.39
C ARG A 50 8.46 -17.97 15.17
N TRP A 51 9.42 -17.98 16.10
CA TRP A 51 10.66 -17.26 15.92
C TRP A 51 11.42 -17.78 14.70
N HIS A 52 11.80 -16.89 13.80
CA HIS A 52 12.68 -17.17 12.67
C HIS A 52 14.05 -16.53 12.96
N SER A 53 15.15 -17.23 12.66
CA SER A 53 16.50 -16.75 13.02
C SER A 53 16.83 -15.39 12.40
N SER A 54 16.30 -15.09 11.22
CA SER A 54 16.55 -13.82 10.53
C SER A 54 15.90 -12.60 11.19
N TYR A 55 15.03 -12.79 12.19
CA TYR A 55 14.50 -11.66 12.98
C TYR A 55 15.60 -10.99 13.83
N SER A 56 16.70 -11.69 14.08
CA SER A 56 17.88 -11.14 14.74
C SER A 56 18.88 -10.50 13.78
N ASP A 57 18.67 -10.60 12.46
CA ASP A 57 19.61 -10.06 11.49
C ASP A 57 19.60 -8.53 11.54
N PRO A 58 20.78 -7.87 11.45
CA PRO A 58 20.82 -6.43 11.31
C PRO A 58 20.09 -6.01 10.02
N PRO A 59 19.39 -4.87 10.04
CA PRO A 59 18.70 -4.37 8.86
C PRO A 59 19.70 -4.06 7.75
N GLU A 60 19.40 -4.46 6.51
CA GLU A 60 20.21 -4.07 5.35
C GLU A 60 20.20 -2.55 5.15
N VAL A 61 19.04 -1.93 5.42
CA VAL A 61 18.84 -0.49 5.39
C VAL A 61 18.27 -0.04 6.73
N TRP A 62 19.10 0.53 7.59
CA TRP A 62 18.62 1.06 8.88
C TRP A 62 17.61 2.22 8.68
N PRO A 63 16.50 2.28 9.46
CA PRO A 63 16.11 1.42 10.58
C PRO A 63 15.21 0.22 10.22
N ILE A 64 15.03 -0.09 8.95
CA ILE A 64 13.98 -1.00 8.45
C ILE A 64 14.38 -2.47 8.69
N PRO A 65 13.71 -3.21 9.58
CA PRO A 65 13.98 -4.64 9.72
C PRO A 65 13.69 -5.38 8.41
N ASN A 66 14.52 -6.35 8.04
CA ASN A 66 14.38 -7.08 6.76
C ASN A 66 13.04 -7.84 6.65
N HIS A 67 12.42 -8.13 7.78
CA HIS A 67 11.14 -8.82 7.89
C HIS A 67 9.91 -7.90 7.95
N LEU A 68 10.12 -6.59 7.85
CA LEU A 68 9.05 -5.59 8.01
C LEU A 68 7.88 -5.79 7.03
N PHE A 69 8.20 -6.25 5.82
CA PHE A 69 7.27 -6.37 4.71
C PHE A 69 6.78 -7.81 4.47
N TRP A 70 7.12 -8.77 5.34
CA TRP A 70 6.82 -10.19 5.12
C TRP A 70 5.32 -10.47 5.03
N ASP A 71 4.49 -9.80 5.85
CA ASP A 71 3.04 -9.88 5.76
C ASP A 71 2.56 -9.48 4.35
N SER A 72 3.09 -8.37 3.81
CA SER A 72 2.74 -7.88 2.49
C SER A 72 3.25 -8.77 1.35
N ASP A 73 4.42 -9.39 1.48
CA ASP A 73 4.96 -10.29 0.47
C ASP A 73 4.07 -11.52 0.31
N VAL A 74 3.59 -12.08 1.42
CA VAL A 74 2.61 -13.16 1.42
C VAL A 74 1.27 -12.69 0.85
N ALA A 75 0.77 -11.53 1.29
CA ALA A 75 -0.51 -11.01 0.84
C ALA A 75 -0.54 -10.73 -0.68
N LYS A 76 0.47 -10.05 -1.23
CA LYS A 76 0.60 -9.78 -2.67
C LYS A 76 0.70 -11.08 -3.48
N TRP A 77 1.38 -12.10 -2.95
CA TRP A 77 1.47 -13.41 -3.61
C TRP A 77 0.11 -14.11 -3.63
N ILE A 78 -0.64 -14.11 -2.51
CA ILE A 78 -2.01 -14.64 -2.46
C ILE A 78 -2.89 -13.91 -3.48
N GLU A 79 -2.85 -12.58 -3.51
CA GLU A 79 -3.63 -11.77 -4.44
C GLU A 79 -3.34 -12.17 -5.91
N GLY A 80 -2.07 -12.20 -6.29
CA GLY A 80 -1.64 -12.60 -7.64
C GLY A 80 -2.01 -14.05 -7.99
N ALA A 81 -1.85 -14.97 -7.03
CA ALA A 81 -2.26 -16.37 -7.18
C ALA A 81 -3.77 -16.47 -7.43
N CYS A 82 -4.59 -15.77 -6.65
CA CYS A 82 -6.04 -15.77 -6.82
C CYS A 82 -6.47 -15.28 -8.21
N TYR A 83 -5.85 -14.21 -8.73
CA TYR A 83 -6.15 -13.73 -10.08
C TYR A 83 -5.78 -14.75 -11.19
N ILE A 84 -4.71 -15.52 -11.00
CA ILE A 84 -4.31 -16.57 -11.95
C ILE A 84 -5.24 -17.79 -11.86
N LEU A 85 -5.59 -18.21 -10.64
CA LEU A 85 -6.45 -19.38 -10.39
C LEU A 85 -7.87 -19.20 -10.93
N LYS A 86 -8.35 -17.96 -11.11
CA LYS A 86 -9.60 -17.68 -11.84
C LYS A 86 -9.60 -18.17 -13.29
N GLN A 87 -8.43 -18.40 -13.87
CA GLN A 87 -8.28 -18.75 -15.28
C GLN A 87 -7.69 -20.13 -15.51
N ARG A 88 -6.78 -20.57 -14.63
CA ARG A 88 -6.13 -21.87 -14.76
C ARG A 88 -5.97 -22.50 -13.40
N ARG A 89 -6.43 -23.74 -13.27
CA ARG A 89 -6.22 -24.55 -12.08
C ARG A 89 -4.76 -24.97 -11.96
N LEU A 90 -4.18 -24.75 -10.79
CA LEU A 90 -2.79 -25.06 -10.48
C LEU A 90 -2.77 -25.67 -9.06
N PRO A 91 -2.89 -27.01 -8.91
CA PRO A 91 -3.12 -27.64 -7.61
C PRO A 91 -2.12 -27.24 -6.52
N VAL A 92 -0.82 -27.22 -6.84
CA VAL A 92 0.24 -26.79 -5.91
C VAL A 92 0.04 -25.36 -5.39
N ILE A 93 -0.50 -24.48 -6.24
CA ILE A 93 -0.78 -23.09 -5.89
C ILE A 93 -2.11 -22.99 -5.11
N GLU A 94 -3.14 -23.75 -5.49
CA GLU A 94 -4.41 -23.84 -4.76
C GLU A 94 -4.17 -24.31 -3.30
N ASP A 95 -3.33 -25.34 -3.12
CA ASP A 95 -2.93 -25.86 -1.81
C ASP A 95 -2.15 -24.81 -1.01
N ALA A 96 -1.17 -24.15 -1.64
CA ALA A 96 -0.37 -23.13 -0.97
C ALA A 96 -1.19 -21.90 -0.54
N VAL A 97 -2.15 -21.46 -1.36
CA VAL A 97 -3.10 -20.39 -0.96
C VAL A 97 -3.92 -20.83 0.24
N SER A 98 -4.44 -22.07 0.24
CA SER A 98 -5.23 -22.60 1.35
C SER A 98 -4.43 -22.67 2.65
N GLU A 99 -3.19 -23.17 2.60
CA GLU A 99 -2.28 -23.23 3.75
C GLU A 99 -1.96 -21.84 4.31
N LEU A 100 -1.64 -20.87 3.45
CA LEU A 100 -1.34 -19.50 3.87
C LEU A 100 -2.55 -18.81 4.49
N VAL A 101 -3.75 -19.00 3.92
CA VAL A 101 -5.00 -18.47 4.47
C VAL A 101 -5.27 -19.05 5.86
N ASP A 102 -5.10 -20.36 6.05
CA ASP A 102 -5.28 -20.99 7.36
C ASP A 102 -4.23 -20.53 8.39
N MET A 103 -2.99 -20.30 7.97
CA MET A 103 -1.96 -19.71 8.84
C MET A 103 -2.33 -18.28 9.25
N ILE A 104 -2.74 -17.41 8.32
CA ILE A 104 -3.17 -16.04 8.63
C ILE A 104 -4.35 -16.04 9.61
N ARG A 105 -5.35 -16.91 9.38
CA ARG A 105 -6.52 -17.07 10.27
C ARG A 105 -6.12 -17.47 11.68
N THR A 106 -5.19 -18.41 11.79
CA THR A 106 -4.69 -18.92 13.08
C THR A 106 -3.78 -17.92 13.79
N ALA A 107 -3.06 -17.09 13.03
CA ALA A 107 -2.19 -16.04 13.56
C ALA A 107 -2.96 -14.89 14.24
N GLN A 108 -4.23 -14.70 13.87
CA GLN A 108 -5.02 -13.58 14.34
C GLN A 108 -5.19 -13.59 15.87
N GLN A 109 -4.87 -12.46 16.48
CA GLN A 109 -4.99 -12.25 17.91
C GLN A 109 -6.47 -12.08 18.33
N PRO A 110 -6.82 -12.27 19.62
CA PRO A 110 -8.22 -12.24 20.08
C PRO A 110 -8.98 -10.94 19.76
N ASP A 111 -8.27 -9.81 19.70
CA ASP A 111 -8.81 -8.48 19.37
C ASP A 111 -8.91 -8.23 17.86
N GLY A 112 -8.55 -9.20 17.03
CA GLY A 112 -8.54 -9.08 15.57
C GLY A 112 -7.19 -8.65 14.98
N TYR A 113 -6.17 -8.35 15.79
CA TYR A 113 -4.88 -7.88 15.30
C TYR A 113 -4.12 -8.94 14.49
N ILE A 114 -3.53 -8.53 13.37
CA ILE A 114 -2.66 -9.35 12.51
C ILE A 114 -1.44 -8.52 12.10
N ASN A 115 -0.26 -8.87 12.60
CA ASN A 115 1.03 -8.38 12.12
C ASN A 115 2.13 -9.29 12.67
N ILE A 116 3.01 -9.82 11.81
CA ILE A 116 4.06 -10.76 12.24
C ILE A 116 5.06 -10.06 13.18
N HIS A 117 5.58 -8.89 12.78
CA HIS A 117 6.62 -8.17 13.51
C HIS A 117 6.22 -7.86 14.95
N TYR A 118 5.07 -7.22 15.16
CA TYR A 118 4.62 -6.80 16.49
C TYR A 118 3.93 -7.91 17.30
N THR A 119 3.78 -9.11 16.73
CA THR A 119 3.33 -10.30 17.47
C THR A 119 4.52 -11.12 17.95
N VAL A 120 5.55 -11.29 17.12
CA VAL A 120 6.67 -12.21 17.41
C VAL A 120 7.94 -11.49 17.83
N VAL A 121 8.29 -10.38 17.18
CA VAL A 121 9.60 -9.73 17.30
C VAL A 121 9.56 -8.60 18.33
N GLU A 122 8.56 -7.73 18.26
CA GLU A 122 8.36 -6.64 19.23
C GLU A 122 6.97 -6.69 19.88
N PRO A 123 6.64 -7.74 20.64
CA PRO A 123 5.35 -7.81 21.33
C PRO A 123 5.15 -6.61 22.27
N GLY A 124 3.93 -6.06 22.25
CA GLY A 124 3.55 -4.90 23.06
C GLY A 124 3.88 -3.53 22.44
N ARG A 125 4.40 -3.49 21.21
CA ARG A 125 4.75 -2.25 20.49
C ARG A 125 3.82 -1.90 19.33
N ARG A 126 2.65 -2.56 19.25
CA ARG A 126 1.61 -2.29 18.24
C ARG A 126 1.31 -0.79 18.15
N PHE A 127 1.23 -0.26 16.92
CA PHE A 127 0.88 1.12 16.60
C PHE A 127 1.76 2.20 17.24
N THR A 128 2.98 1.86 17.66
CA THR A 128 3.92 2.84 18.23
C THR A 128 4.82 3.49 17.18
N ASN A 129 4.87 2.93 15.96
CA ASN A 129 5.64 3.47 14.84
C ASN A 129 4.95 3.30 13.48
N LEU A 130 3.83 4.00 13.31
CA LEU A 130 3.11 4.06 12.04
C LEU A 130 3.94 4.70 10.93
N ARG A 131 4.83 5.65 11.26
CA ARG A 131 5.68 6.34 10.28
C ARG A 131 6.61 5.37 9.55
N ASP A 132 7.26 4.47 10.27
CA ASP A 132 8.35 3.67 9.70
C ASP A 132 8.03 2.17 9.61
N MET A 133 7.12 1.64 10.45
CA MET A 133 7.02 0.18 10.67
C MET A 133 5.85 -0.52 9.98
N HIS A 134 5.20 0.14 9.01
CA HIS A 134 4.35 -0.47 7.97
C HIS A 134 3.19 -1.38 8.45
N GLU A 135 2.74 -1.30 9.71
CA GLU A 135 1.59 -2.08 10.21
C GLU A 135 0.35 -1.91 9.33
N LEU A 136 0.04 -0.65 9.01
CA LEU A 136 -1.12 -0.29 8.19
C LEU A 136 -0.90 -0.61 6.70
N TYR A 137 0.33 -0.51 6.19
CA TYR A 137 0.66 -0.93 4.82
C TYR A 137 0.47 -2.45 4.64
N ASN A 138 0.94 -3.24 5.61
CA ASN A 138 0.73 -4.68 5.64
C ASN A 138 -0.77 -5.02 5.74
N ALA A 139 -1.53 -4.28 6.56
CA ALA A 139 -2.98 -4.42 6.65
C ALA A 139 -3.68 -4.13 5.31
N GLY A 140 -3.27 -3.09 4.59
CA GLY A 140 -3.82 -2.77 3.27
C GLY A 140 -3.63 -3.89 2.25
N HIS A 141 -2.41 -4.43 2.14
CA HIS A 141 -2.18 -5.58 1.25
C HIS A 141 -2.95 -6.84 1.67
N LEU A 142 -3.12 -7.09 2.98
CA LEU A 142 -3.97 -8.18 3.46
C LEU A 142 -5.46 -7.99 3.07
N ILE A 143 -5.96 -6.76 3.04
CA ILE A 143 -7.30 -6.44 2.54
C ILE A 143 -7.41 -6.76 1.05
N GLU A 144 -6.44 -6.33 0.22
CA GLU A 144 -6.44 -6.60 -1.22
C GLU A 144 -6.41 -8.12 -1.50
N ALA A 145 -5.59 -8.87 -0.76
CA ALA A 145 -5.53 -10.33 -0.83
C ALA A 145 -6.86 -11.00 -0.43
N ALA A 146 -7.49 -10.52 0.65
CA ALA A 146 -8.78 -11.03 1.12
C ALA A 146 -9.90 -10.82 0.10
N LEU A 147 -9.92 -9.66 -0.56
CA LEU A 147 -10.88 -9.36 -1.62
C LEU A 147 -10.68 -10.30 -2.83
N ALA A 148 -9.43 -10.52 -3.25
CA ALA A 148 -9.13 -11.44 -4.35
C ALA A 148 -9.45 -12.90 -4.03
N HIS A 149 -9.13 -13.35 -2.81
CA HIS A 149 -9.47 -14.69 -2.32
C HIS A 149 -10.98 -14.92 -2.28
N HIS A 150 -11.73 -13.97 -1.70
CA HIS A 150 -13.19 -14.04 -1.66
C HIS A 150 -13.79 -14.09 -3.07
N ASP A 151 -13.28 -13.28 -4.00
CA ASP A 151 -13.76 -13.22 -5.38
C ASP A 151 -13.44 -14.50 -6.19
N LEU A 152 -12.40 -15.26 -5.81
CA LEU A 152 -12.10 -16.58 -6.39
C LEU A 152 -12.96 -17.69 -5.79
N HIS A 153 -13.05 -17.77 -4.46
CA HIS A 153 -13.62 -18.93 -3.77
C HIS A 153 -15.09 -18.75 -3.35
N GLY A 154 -15.61 -17.52 -3.34
CA GLY A 154 -16.96 -17.22 -2.89
C GLY A 154 -17.19 -17.47 -1.41
N ASN A 155 -16.13 -17.45 -0.59
CA ASN A 155 -16.19 -17.65 0.86
C ASN A 155 -15.37 -16.60 1.61
N ASP A 156 -15.62 -16.51 2.92
CA ASP A 156 -15.03 -15.47 3.77
C ASP A 156 -13.85 -15.97 4.62
N MET A 157 -13.21 -17.08 4.23
CA MET A 157 -12.13 -17.69 5.02
C MET A 157 -10.98 -16.70 5.31
N LEU A 158 -10.58 -15.91 4.32
CA LEU A 158 -9.63 -14.81 4.51
C LEU A 158 -10.33 -13.46 4.76
N LEU A 159 -11.56 -13.25 4.28
CA LEU A 159 -12.24 -11.95 4.46
C LEU A 159 -12.68 -11.70 5.91
N ASP A 160 -13.25 -12.69 6.59
CA ASP A 160 -13.70 -12.58 7.98
C ASP A 160 -12.60 -12.15 8.96
N PRO A 161 -11.40 -12.78 9.00
CA PRO A 161 -10.34 -12.31 9.88
C PRO A 161 -9.90 -10.89 9.50
N ILE A 162 -9.82 -10.54 8.21
CA ILE A 162 -9.44 -9.19 7.82
C ILE A 162 -10.49 -8.15 8.20
N LEU A 163 -11.79 -8.48 8.16
CA LEU A 163 -12.84 -7.60 8.67
C LEU A 163 -12.72 -7.33 10.17
N ARG A 164 -12.36 -8.35 10.97
CA ARG A 164 -12.06 -8.16 12.40
C ARG A 164 -10.85 -7.27 12.62
N TYR A 165 -9.81 -7.42 11.80
CA TYR A 165 -8.65 -6.53 11.87
C TYR A 165 -9.02 -5.10 11.50
N VAL A 166 -9.80 -4.89 10.44
CA VAL A 166 -10.28 -3.57 10.02
C VAL A 166 -11.18 -2.93 11.08
N GLU A 167 -12.03 -3.69 11.77
CA GLU A 167 -12.83 -3.16 12.89
C GLU A 167 -11.92 -2.69 14.05
N LEU A 168 -10.87 -3.43 14.39
CA LEU A 168 -9.85 -2.98 15.35
C LEU A 168 -9.19 -1.67 14.88
N LEU A 169 -8.86 -1.55 13.59
CA LEU A 169 -8.28 -0.31 13.04
C LEU A 169 -9.27 0.86 13.10
N CYS A 170 -10.54 0.62 12.76
CA CYS A 170 -11.61 1.63 12.87
C CYS A 170 -11.84 2.08 14.31
N HIS A 171 -11.62 1.20 15.30
CA HIS A 171 -11.69 1.55 16.72
C HIS A 171 -10.48 2.41 17.13
N ASN A 172 -9.27 2.03 16.74
CA ASN A 172 -8.03 2.68 17.18
C ASN A 172 -7.73 4.01 16.47
N PHE A 173 -8.18 4.20 15.22
CA PHE A 173 -7.78 5.36 14.40
C PHE A 173 -8.98 6.19 13.97
N GLY A 174 -8.85 7.51 14.09
CA GLY A 174 -9.87 8.46 13.67
C GLY A 174 -9.81 9.76 14.47
N PRO A 175 -10.76 10.66 14.25
CA PRO A 175 -10.79 12.00 14.88
C PRO A 175 -11.41 12.00 16.29
N GLY A 176 -11.86 10.85 16.80
CA GLY A 176 -12.52 10.76 18.11
C GLY A 176 -11.53 10.90 19.27
N GLU A 177 -11.97 11.45 20.41
CA GLU A 177 -11.13 11.72 21.58
C GLU A 177 -10.36 10.50 22.12
N ASN A 178 -10.94 9.30 21.99
CA ASN A 178 -10.33 8.04 22.45
C ASN A 178 -9.55 7.30 21.34
N GLN A 179 -9.39 7.93 20.17
CA GLN A 179 -8.69 7.35 19.04
C GLN A 179 -7.30 7.96 18.90
N MET A 180 -6.39 7.21 18.30
CA MET A 180 -5.11 7.73 17.88
C MET A 180 -5.28 8.60 16.64
N HIS A 181 -4.85 9.85 16.74
CA HIS A 181 -4.82 10.80 15.62
C HIS A 181 -3.62 10.54 14.67
N GLY A 182 -3.44 9.28 14.27
CA GLY A 182 -2.33 8.82 13.43
C GLY A 182 -2.76 8.38 12.04
N TYR A 183 -1.79 8.30 11.12
CA TYR A 183 -1.98 7.86 9.74
C TYR A 183 -0.72 7.14 9.21
N PRO A 184 -0.85 6.25 8.20
CA PRO A 184 0.25 5.37 7.80
C PRO A 184 1.44 6.14 7.21
N GLY A 185 2.66 5.72 7.52
CA GLY A 185 3.88 6.22 6.89
C GLY A 185 4.06 5.81 5.43
N HIS A 186 3.43 4.71 5.02
CA HIS A 186 3.38 4.24 3.64
C HIS A 186 1.92 4.06 3.23
N PRO A 187 1.37 4.96 2.39
CA PRO A 187 0.02 4.85 1.85
C PRO A 187 -0.19 3.50 1.13
N GLU A 188 -1.30 2.83 1.43
CA GLU A 188 -1.72 1.54 0.83
C GLU A 188 -3.07 1.14 1.42
N ILE A 189 -3.24 1.30 2.74
CA ILE A 189 -4.50 0.96 3.40
C ILE A 189 -5.66 1.83 2.92
N GLU A 190 -5.39 3.07 2.50
CA GLU A 190 -6.41 4.01 2.06
C GLU A 190 -7.13 3.49 0.80
N LEU A 191 -6.38 3.04 -0.22
CA LEU A 191 -6.98 2.48 -1.44
C LEU A 191 -7.64 1.12 -1.16
N ALA A 192 -7.05 0.31 -0.27
CA ALA A 192 -7.58 -1.00 0.07
C ALA A 192 -8.91 -0.90 0.85
N LEU A 193 -9.03 0.05 1.77
CA LEU A 193 -10.27 0.34 2.50
C LEU A 193 -11.39 0.83 1.57
N LEU A 194 -11.06 1.61 0.53
CA LEU A 194 -12.04 2.06 -0.46
C LEU A 194 -12.53 0.92 -1.34
N ARG A 195 -11.65 0.00 -1.73
CA ARG A 195 -12.05 -1.26 -2.40
C ARG A 195 -12.90 -2.14 -1.48
N LEU A 196 -12.53 -2.25 -0.20
CA LEU A 196 -13.30 -2.98 0.79
C LEU A 196 -14.68 -2.34 0.99
N TYR A 197 -14.78 -1.01 0.98
CA TYR A 197 -16.05 -0.29 1.03
C TYR A 197 -16.93 -0.59 -0.19
N ASP A 198 -16.40 -0.62 -1.42
CA ASP A 198 -17.20 -0.99 -2.62
C ASP A 198 -17.82 -2.39 -2.44
N ARG A 199 -17.11 -3.31 -1.77
CA ARG A 199 -17.60 -4.66 -1.48
C ARG A 199 -18.62 -4.71 -0.33
N THR A 200 -18.31 -4.11 0.82
CA THR A 200 -19.09 -4.28 2.06
C THR A 200 -20.16 -3.23 2.26
N GLN A 201 -20.05 -2.08 1.59
CA GLN A 201 -20.86 -0.88 1.81
C GLN A 201 -20.82 -0.37 3.26
N ASN A 202 -19.84 -0.80 4.06
CA ASN A 202 -19.68 -0.36 5.44
C ASN A 202 -19.03 1.03 5.50
N SER A 203 -19.82 2.03 5.89
CA SER A 203 -19.36 3.43 5.97
C SER A 203 -18.13 3.67 6.87
N LYS A 204 -17.85 2.78 7.84
CA LYS A 204 -16.64 2.89 8.67
C LYS A 204 -15.36 2.80 7.82
N HIS A 205 -15.34 1.93 6.80
CA HIS A 205 -14.17 1.74 5.93
C HIS A 205 -13.90 3.01 5.11
N LEU A 206 -14.95 3.59 4.54
CA LEU A 206 -14.88 4.86 3.81
C LEU A 206 -14.37 5.99 4.71
N LYS A 207 -14.95 6.14 5.91
CA LYS A 207 -14.57 7.19 6.87
C LYS A 207 -13.12 7.06 7.33
N LEU A 208 -12.64 5.83 7.56
CA LEU A 208 -11.26 5.60 7.96
C LEU A 208 -10.28 5.93 6.82
N ALA A 209 -10.60 5.53 5.59
CA ALA A 209 -9.80 5.88 4.41
C ALA A 209 -9.74 7.40 4.19
N GLU A 210 -10.90 8.07 4.29
CA GLU A 210 -11.01 9.53 4.19
C GLU A 210 -10.15 10.21 5.26
N TYR A 211 -10.29 9.79 6.52
CA TYR A 211 -9.52 10.30 7.64
C TYR A 211 -8.00 10.17 7.39
N PHE A 212 -7.50 9.01 6.97
CA PHE A 212 -6.06 8.83 6.71
C PHE A 212 -5.55 9.74 5.59
N VAL A 213 -6.35 9.99 4.55
CA VAL A 213 -5.98 10.91 3.46
C VAL A 213 -5.99 12.37 3.94
N THR A 214 -7.03 12.79 4.68
CA THR A 214 -7.21 14.20 5.05
C THR A 214 -6.37 14.63 6.25
N GLU A 215 -6.07 13.71 7.17
CA GLU A 215 -5.25 13.99 8.34
C GLU A 215 -3.76 14.04 8.00
N ARG A 216 -3.35 13.39 6.92
CA ARG A 216 -1.95 13.32 6.49
C ARG A 216 -1.37 14.72 6.26
N GLY A 217 -0.33 15.04 7.02
CA GLY A 217 0.38 16.32 6.91
C GLY A 217 -0.29 17.48 7.66
N ASN A 218 -1.34 17.23 8.44
CA ASN A 218 -1.96 18.23 9.28
C ASN A 218 -0.98 18.75 10.35
N PRO A 219 -0.60 20.05 10.35
CA PRO A 219 0.35 20.59 11.31
C PRO A 219 -0.19 20.67 12.75
N HIS A 220 -1.50 20.48 12.95
CA HIS A 220 -2.19 20.58 14.24
C HIS A 220 -3.02 19.34 14.58
N GLY A 221 -2.77 18.22 13.90
CA GLY A 221 -3.61 17.02 13.94
C GLY A 221 -3.61 16.25 15.26
N CYS A 222 -2.44 16.14 15.88
CA CYS A 222 -2.25 15.36 17.10
C CYS A 222 -1.59 16.24 18.17
N GLU A 223 -2.23 16.41 19.32
CA GLU A 223 -1.71 17.25 20.42
C GLU A 223 -1.30 18.68 19.98
N GLY A 224 -2.02 19.25 19.00
CA GLY A 224 -1.72 20.57 18.43
C GLY A 224 -0.48 20.61 17.53
N GLY A 225 0.11 19.46 17.21
CA GLY A 225 1.27 19.31 16.33
C GLY A 225 1.06 18.31 15.20
N HIS A 226 2.09 18.18 14.36
CA HIS A 226 2.15 17.20 13.30
C HIS A 226 2.39 15.79 13.87
N TYR A 227 1.58 14.81 13.44
CA TYR A 227 1.54 13.48 14.06
C TYR A 227 2.90 12.80 14.17
N TYR A 228 3.70 12.77 13.09
CA TYR A 228 5.02 12.10 13.13
C TYR A 228 6.02 12.73 14.10
N ASP A 229 5.87 14.01 14.45
CA ASP A 229 6.72 14.64 15.45
C ASP A 229 6.27 14.27 16.86
N VAL A 230 4.96 14.17 17.09
CA VAL A 230 4.40 13.68 18.35
C VAL A 230 4.77 12.21 18.56
N GLU A 231 4.63 11.38 17.52
CA GLU A 231 5.00 9.97 17.55
C GLU A 231 6.49 9.77 17.86
N ALA A 232 7.37 10.50 17.18
CA ALA A 232 8.81 10.45 17.43
C ALA A 232 9.16 10.86 18.87
N LYS A 233 8.51 11.91 19.40
CA LYS A 233 8.69 12.32 20.81
C LYS A 233 8.22 11.26 21.79
N ARG A 234 7.08 10.61 21.56
CA ARG A 234 6.55 9.53 22.41
C ARG A 234 7.48 8.32 22.46
N ARG A 235 8.18 8.03 21.35
CA ARG A 235 9.21 6.98 21.30
C ARG A 235 10.55 7.39 21.92
N GLY A 236 10.78 8.68 22.14
CA GLY A 236 12.08 9.20 22.54
C GLY A 236 13.12 9.11 21.42
N ASP A 237 12.70 9.24 20.16
CA ASP A 237 13.60 9.27 19.00
C ASP A 237 14.63 10.41 19.17
N ASP A 238 15.90 10.14 18.86
CA ASP A 238 16.94 11.17 18.83
C ASP A 238 16.71 12.10 17.63
N PRO A 239 16.49 13.42 17.84
CA PRO A 239 16.21 14.37 16.76
C PRO A 239 17.39 14.56 15.79
N HIS A 240 18.60 14.14 16.17
CA HIS A 240 19.79 14.18 15.34
C HIS A 240 20.02 12.89 14.55
N LYS A 241 19.26 11.82 14.84
CA LYS A 241 19.40 10.54 14.15
C LYS A 241 18.56 10.53 12.87
N GLN A 242 19.22 10.19 11.76
CA GLN A 242 18.65 10.26 10.41
C GLN A 242 18.64 8.87 9.77
N ALA A 243 17.50 8.46 9.23
CA ALA A 243 17.40 7.24 8.43
C ALA A 243 18.22 7.36 7.15
N ALA A 244 18.77 6.24 6.65
CA ALA A 244 19.71 6.24 5.52
C ALA A 244 19.13 6.87 4.23
N PHE A 245 17.81 6.80 4.07
CA PHE A 245 17.07 7.32 2.92
C PHE A 245 16.58 8.76 3.07
N TYR A 246 16.70 9.37 4.25
CA TYR A 246 16.40 10.80 4.39
C TYR A 246 17.62 11.61 3.98
N PRO A 247 17.47 12.70 3.20
CA PRO A 247 18.57 13.64 2.98
C PRO A 247 18.74 14.63 4.14
N SER A 248 17.71 14.84 4.96
CA SER A 248 17.79 15.66 6.17
C SER A 248 16.88 15.11 7.29
N PRO A 249 17.11 15.50 8.56
CA PRO A 249 16.13 15.25 9.61
C PRO A 249 14.75 15.77 9.22
N ARG A 250 13.69 15.10 9.67
CA ARG A 250 12.30 15.49 9.44
C ARG A 250 11.95 15.65 7.95
N SER A 251 12.39 14.72 7.10
CA SER A 251 12.01 14.64 5.67
C SER A 251 10.55 14.18 5.47
N LEU A 252 9.58 14.93 6.02
CA LEU A 252 8.14 14.58 5.99
C LEU A 252 7.58 14.40 4.58
N TRP A 253 8.18 15.07 3.59
CA TRP A 253 7.82 14.95 2.19
C TRP A 253 8.05 13.53 1.63
N TYR A 254 8.97 12.74 2.23
CA TYR A 254 9.17 11.32 1.88
C TYR A 254 7.86 10.50 1.99
N HIS A 255 7.02 10.85 2.97
CA HIS A 255 5.73 10.21 3.26
C HIS A 255 4.52 11.01 2.73
N GLN A 256 4.75 12.01 1.87
CA GLN A 256 3.73 12.95 1.40
C GLN A 256 2.98 13.60 2.58
N ALA A 257 3.71 13.91 3.66
CA ALA A 257 3.16 14.46 4.91
C ALA A 257 3.80 15.81 5.27
N HIS A 258 4.48 16.48 4.34
CA HIS A 258 5.04 17.80 4.62
C HIS A 258 3.96 18.89 4.75
N GLN A 259 2.80 18.68 4.13
CA GLN A 259 1.62 19.53 4.17
C GLN A 259 0.36 18.66 3.92
N PRO A 260 -0.85 19.13 4.29
CA PRO A 260 -2.09 18.51 3.86
C PRO A 260 -2.11 18.33 2.34
N ILE A 261 -2.62 17.19 1.86
CA ILE A 261 -2.51 16.83 0.43
C ILE A 261 -3.07 17.89 -0.52
N GLN A 262 -4.14 18.56 -0.11
CA GLN A 262 -4.78 19.65 -0.85
C GLN A 262 -3.85 20.86 -1.10
N ASP A 263 -2.87 21.06 -0.23
CA ASP A 263 -1.97 22.21 -0.22
C ASP A 263 -0.61 21.89 -0.86
N GLN A 264 -0.23 20.61 -0.96
CA GLN A 264 1.03 20.17 -1.60
C GLN A 264 1.03 20.55 -3.07
N VAL A 265 1.97 21.35 -3.59
CA VAL A 265 1.94 21.87 -4.98
C VAL A 265 2.53 20.90 -6.02
N THR A 266 3.54 20.13 -5.64
CA THR A 266 4.28 19.20 -6.50
C THR A 266 4.29 17.80 -5.90
N VAL A 267 4.41 16.76 -6.74
CA VAL A 267 4.58 15.39 -6.24
C VAL A 267 6.02 15.21 -5.75
N GLU A 268 6.16 14.70 -4.53
CA GLU A 268 7.45 14.59 -3.83
C GLU A 268 7.55 13.28 -3.05
N GLY A 269 8.77 12.95 -2.63
CA GLY A 269 9.01 11.81 -1.78
C GLY A 269 9.10 10.50 -2.55
N HIS A 270 8.92 9.41 -1.81
CA HIS A 270 8.98 8.07 -2.34
C HIS A 270 7.90 7.85 -3.42
N SER A 271 8.29 7.29 -4.55
CA SER A 271 7.42 7.22 -5.74
C SER A 271 6.17 6.38 -5.49
N VAL A 272 6.34 5.16 -4.93
CA VAL A 272 5.22 4.24 -4.62
C VAL A 272 4.22 4.86 -3.64
N ARG A 273 4.72 5.38 -2.50
CA ARG A 273 3.89 6.06 -1.50
C ARG A 273 3.00 7.14 -2.13
N ALA A 274 3.59 7.99 -2.98
CA ALA A 274 2.85 9.04 -3.66
C ALA A 274 1.75 8.50 -4.58
N VAL A 275 2.04 7.51 -5.44
CA VAL A 275 1.04 6.99 -6.39
C VAL A 275 -0.04 6.14 -5.73
N TYR A 276 0.27 5.44 -4.63
CA TYR A 276 -0.74 4.73 -3.83
C TYR A 276 -1.66 5.72 -3.11
N LEU A 277 -1.12 6.79 -2.53
CA LEU A 277 -1.93 7.86 -1.94
C LEU A 277 -2.84 8.53 -2.97
N LEU A 278 -2.28 8.91 -4.13
CA LEU A 278 -3.05 9.53 -5.21
C LEU A 278 -4.12 8.58 -5.78
N THR A 279 -3.86 7.26 -5.78
CA THR A 279 -4.87 6.27 -6.14
C THR A 279 -6.06 6.33 -5.19
N ALA A 280 -5.82 6.41 -3.88
CA ALA A 280 -6.87 6.59 -2.89
C ALA A 280 -7.61 7.94 -3.04
N VAL A 281 -6.91 9.03 -3.33
CA VAL A 281 -7.54 10.33 -3.62
C VAL A 281 -8.46 10.24 -4.83
N ALA A 282 -8.03 9.55 -5.89
CA ALA A 282 -8.85 9.36 -7.08
C ALA A 282 -10.09 8.50 -6.81
N ASP A 283 -9.97 7.44 -5.99
CA ASP A 283 -11.12 6.66 -5.53
C ASP A 283 -12.08 7.53 -4.68
N LEU A 284 -11.57 8.36 -3.76
CA LEU A 284 -12.38 9.30 -2.96
C LEU A 284 -13.12 10.34 -3.81
N CYS A 285 -12.55 10.80 -4.93
CA CYS A 285 -13.24 11.69 -5.86
C CYS A 285 -14.54 11.07 -6.43
N ARG A 286 -14.68 9.74 -6.39
CA ARG A 286 -15.84 9.01 -6.91
C ARG A 286 -16.83 8.56 -5.83
N VAL A 287 -16.36 8.20 -4.64
CA VAL A 287 -17.21 7.62 -3.57
C VAL A 287 -17.45 8.51 -2.36
N GLY A 288 -16.58 9.49 -2.14
CA GLY A 288 -16.60 10.25 -0.89
C GLY A 288 -17.79 11.23 -0.86
N PRO A 289 -18.52 11.35 0.27
CA PRO A 289 -19.41 12.47 0.53
C PRO A 289 -18.57 13.72 0.80
N MET A 290 -17.88 14.24 -0.23
CA MET A 290 -17.06 15.43 -0.04
C MET A 290 -17.94 16.67 0.00
N ALA A 291 -17.71 17.51 1.02
CA ALA A 291 -18.14 18.91 1.01
C ALA A 291 -17.47 19.72 -0.13
N ALA A 292 -16.42 19.17 -0.78
CA ALA A 292 -15.70 19.81 -1.88
C ALA A 292 -15.01 18.80 -2.85
N PRO A 293 -15.74 17.94 -3.59
CA PRO A 293 -15.15 17.00 -4.55
C PRO A 293 -14.30 17.70 -5.63
N HIS A 294 -14.63 18.96 -5.95
CA HIS A 294 -13.84 19.79 -6.86
C HIS A 294 -12.43 20.08 -6.34
N LYS A 295 -12.22 20.23 -5.02
CA LYS A 295 -10.90 20.53 -4.44
C LYS A 295 -9.99 19.30 -4.47
N LEU A 296 -10.52 18.12 -4.12
CA LEU A 296 -9.77 16.86 -4.25
C LEU A 296 -9.44 16.56 -5.72
N ARG A 297 -10.39 16.75 -6.63
CA ARG A 297 -10.15 16.56 -8.07
C ARG A 297 -9.09 17.51 -8.61
N SER A 298 -9.13 18.78 -8.22
CA SER A 298 -8.08 19.75 -8.59
C SER A 298 -6.71 19.35 -8.01
N THR A 299 -6.67 18.81 -6.80
CA THR A 299 -5.44 18.32 -6.15
C THR A 299 -4.87 17.13 -6.92
N LEU A 300 -5.72 16.16 -7.25
CA LEU A 300 -5.37 14.97 -8.01
C LEU A 300 -4.75 15.33 -9.36
N TYR A 301 -5.41 16.15 -10.17
CA TYR A 301 -4.89 16.54 -11.48
C TYR A 301 -3.61 17.37 -11.35
N ARG A 302 -3.54 18.31 -10.41
CA ARG A 302 -2.32 19.13 -10.22
C ARG A 302 -1.08 18.28 -9.88
N LEU A 303 -1.22 17.28 -9.02
CA LEU A 303 -0.12 16.38 -8.66
C LEU A 303 0.19 15.37 -9.77
N TRP A 304 -0.84 14.86 -10.47
CA TRP A 304 -0.68 14.03 -11.66
C TRP A 304 0.06 14.77 -12.80
N ASP A 305 -0.33 15.99 -13.11
CA ASP A 305 0.27 16.81 -14.16
C ASP A 305 1.74 17.12 -13.82
N ASN A 306 2.05 17.47 -12.57
CA ASN A 306 3.45 17.63 -12.14
C ASN A 306 4.27 16.33 -12.33
N MET A 307 3.68 15.18 -12.01
CA MET A 307 4.33 13.88 -12.21
C MET A 307 4.60 13.61 -13.69
N VAL A 308 3.58 13.67 -14.53
CA VAL A 308 3.64 13.29 -15.96
C VAL A 308 4.45 14.29 -16.78
N ASP A 309 4.22 15.59 -16.59
CA ASP A 309 4.82 16.61 -17.46
C ASP A 309 6.27 16.94 -17.07
N ARG A 310 6.67 16.67 -15.82
CA ARG A 310 7.95 17.15 -15.28
C ARG A 310 8.82 16.10 -14.62
N LYS A 311 8.27 14.98 -14.15
CA LYS A 311 8.99 14.01 -13.31
C LYS A 311 8.83 12.55 -13.74
N MET A 312 8.32 12.30 -14.95
CA MET A 312 8.17 10.98 -15.54
C MET A 312 9.17 10.78 -16.67
N TYR A 313 9.86 9.65 -16.67
CA TYR A 313 10.74 9.25 -17.76
C TYR A 313 9.93 8.93 -19.02
N VAL A 314 10.59 8.98 -20.19
CA VAL A 314 9.98 8.61 -21.48
C VAL A 314 9.41 7.18 -21.49
N THR A 315 9.93 6.30 -20.63
CA THR A 315 9.48 4.92 -20.45
C THR A 315 8.20 4.78 -19.61
N GLY A 316 7.71 5.88 -19.03
CA GLY A 316 6.65 5.90 -18.01
C GLY A 316 7.16 5.65 -16.58
N GLY A 317 8.45 5.40 -16.40
CA GLY A 317 9.07 5.25 -15.08
C GLY A 317 8.98 6.55 -14.26
N ILE A 318 8.88 6.42 -12.95
CA ILE A 318 8.93 7.54 -11.99
C ILE A 318 9.91 7.23 -10.86
N GLY A 319 10.47 8.27 -10.27
CA GLY A 319 11.50 8.15 -9.24
C GLY A 319 12.89 8.36 -9.83
N SER A 320 13.41 9.58 -9.69
CA SER A 320 14.74 9.92 -10.20
C SER A 320 15.85 9.70 -9.19
N ILE A 321 15.54 9.62 -7.89
CA ILE A 321 16.55 9.59 -6.84
C ILE A 321 16.58 8.23 -6.15
N LYS A 322 17.75 7.57 -6.21
CA LYS A 322 17.95 6.24 -5.62
C LYS A 322 17.84 6.23 -4.10
N GLN A 323 18.34 7.26 -3.44
CA GLN A 323 18.47 7.30 -1.97
C GLN A 323 17.12 7.19 -1.27
N TRP A 324 16.07 7.76 -1.84
CA TRP A 324 14.71 7.71 -1.28
C TRP A 324 13.67 7.13 -2.25
N GLU A 325 14.16 6.47 -3.31
CA GLU A 325 13.33 5.69 -4.23
C GLU A 325 12.20 6.55 -4.85
N GLY A 326 12.53 7.81 -5.15
CA GLY A 326 11.52 8.86 -5.19
C GLY A 326 11.81 10.00 -6.15
N PHE A 327 10.89 10.96 -6.14
CA PHE A 327 10.95 12.13 -7.01
C PHE A 327 12.13 13.04 -6.63
N GLY A 328 12.77 13.58 -7.65
CA GLY A 328 13.67 14.73 -7.55
C GLY A 328 12.96 16.05 -7.84
N ILE A 329 13.74 17.08 -8.15
CA ILE A 329 13.24 18.36 -8.66
C ILE A 329 12.64 18.21 -10.07
N ASP A 330 11.81 19.17 -10.47
CA ASP A 330 11.22 19.21 -11.82
C ASP A 330 12.29 19.08 -12.92
N TYR A 331 12.01 18.25 -13.92
CA TYR A 331 12.85 17.96 -15.08
C TYR A 331 14.21 17.31 -14.78
N PHE A 332 14.48 16.92 -13.53
CA PHE A 332 15.67 16.13 -13.18
C PHE A 332 15.42 14.64 -13.45
N LEU A 333 15.76 14.21 -14.67
CA LEU A 333 15.54 12.85 -15.20
C LEU A 333 16.85 12.27 -15.77
N PRO A 334 17.84 11.97 -14.90
CA PRO A 334 19.09 11.31 -15.30
C PRO A 334 18.82 9.94 -15.92
N GLN A 335 19.54 9.59 -16.98
CA GLN A 335 19.30 8.36 -17.76
C GLN A 335 19.85 7.10 -17.10
N GLY A 336 20.71 7.23 -16.08
CA GLY A 336 21.34 6.11 -15.40
C GLY A 336 21.82 6.42 -14.00
N THR A 337 22.26 5.37 -13.32
CA THR A 337 22.80 5.46 -11.95
C THR A 337 24.11 6.25 -11.88
N ASP A 338 24.88 6.25 -12.97
CA ASP A 338 26.09 7.04 -13.18
C ASP A 338 25.82 8.54 -13.27
N GLU A 339 24.66 8.93 -13.81
CA GLU A 339 24.14 10.30 -13.78
C GLU A 339 23.45 10.66 -12.45
N GLY A 340 23.53 9.77 -11.45
CA GLY A 340 23.00 10.00 -10.11
C GLY A 340 21.52 9.67 -9.95
N GLY A 341 20.92 8.85 -10.83
CA GLY A 341 19.50 8.52 -10.69
C GLY A 341 18.97 7.37 -11.54
N CYS A 342 17.80 7.57 -12.14
CA CYS A 342 17.00 6.54 -12.84
C CYS A 342 16.60 5.35 -11.95
N TYR A 343 16.03 5.63 -10.77
CA TYR A 343 15.57 4.55 -9.88
C TYR A 343 14.43 3.76 -10.53
N SER A 344 13.40 4.46 -11.04
CA SER A 344 12.34 3.92 -11.91
C SER A 344 11.79 2.57 -11.42
N GLU A 345 11.39 2.52 -10.15
CA GLU A 345 10.97 1.28 -9.49
C GLU A 345 9.78 0.62 -10.20
N THR A 346 9.81 -0.69 -10.37
CA THR A 346 8.70 -1.47 -10.95
C THR A 346 7.39 -1.29 -10.17
N CYS A 347 7.43 -1.25 -8.84
CA CYS A 347 6.24 -1.00 -8.01
C CYS A 347 5.62 0.38 -8.31
N ALA A 348 6.46 1.39 -8.54
CA ALA A 348 5.99 2.73 -8.86
C ALA A 348 5.33 2.76 -10.24
N ALA A 349 5.86 2.02 -11.23
CA ALA A 349 5.21 1.86 -12.52
C ALA A 349 3.83 1.17 -12.41
N ILE A 350 3.71 0.12 -11.59
CA ILE A 350 2.40 -0.52 -11.30
C ILE A 350 1.45 0.49 -10.65
N GLY A 351 1.93 1.27 -9.68
CA GLY A 351 1.14 2.32 -9.03
C GLY A 351 0.69 3.42 -10.00
N VAL A 352 1.51 3.80 -10.99
CA VAL A 352 1.09 4.70 -12.07
C VAL A 352 -0.04 4.08 -12.89
N MET A 353 0.04 2.79 -13.22
CA MET A 353 -1.05 2.10 -13.94
C MET A 353 -2.35 2.07 -13.12
N MET A 354 -2.26 1.83 -11.80
CA MET A 354 -3.40 1.90 -10.88
C MET A 354 -4.01 3.31 -10.87
N LEU A 355 -3.18 4.33 -10.69
CA LEU A 355 -3.59 5.73 -10.63
C LEU A 355 -4.23 6.21 -11.94
N ALA A 356 -3.57 5.95 -13.08
CA ALA A 356 -4.08 6.30 -14.40
C ALA A 356 -5.48 5.70 -14.65
N GLN A 357 -5.66 4.44 -14.23
CA GLN A 357 -6.94 3.76 -14.34
C GLN A 357 -8.03 4.42 -13.48
N ARG A 358 -7.73 4.91 -12.27
CA ARG A 358 -8.68 5.67 -11.46
C ARG A 358 -8.95 7.07 -12.01
N ILE A 359 -7.94 7.76 -12.53
CA ILE A 359 -8.13 9.08 -13.16
C ILE A 359 -9.05 8.98 -14.38
N LEU A 360 -8.88 7.95 -15.22
CA LEU A 360 -9.78 7.69 -16.33
C LEU A 360 -11.22 7.51 -15.85
N GLN A 361 -11.41 6.74 -14.76
CA GLN A 361 -12.71 6.60 -14.14
C GLN A 361 -13.27 7.93 -13.61
N VAL A 362 -12.47 8.75 -12.92
CA VAL A 362 -12.91 10.08 -12.43
C VAL A 362 -13.38 10.96 -13.60
N SER A 363 -12.64 10.97 -14.72
CA SER A 363 -13.01 11.73 -15.93
C SER A 363 -14.35 11.27 -16.49
N LEU A 364 -14.52 9.96 -16.70
CA LEU A 364 -15.75 9.40 -17.29
C LEU A 364 -16.97 9.61 -16.39
N TYR A 365 -16.80 9.62 -15.07
CA TYR A 365 -17.88 9.93 -14.12
C TYR A 365 -18.28 11.41 -14.14
N ALA A 366 -17.32 12.32 -14.32
CA ALA A 366 -17.60 13.74 -14.44
C ALA A 366 -18.45 14.03 -15.69
N ASP A 367 -18.09 13.43 -16.83
CA ASP A 367 -18.81 13.63 -18.10
C ASP A 367 -20.22 13.02 -18.09
N ALA A 368 -20.47 11.98 -17.28
CA ALA A 368 -21.78 11.36 -17.15
C ALA A 368 -22.73 12.12 -16.20
N THR A 369 -22.21 13.08 -15.42
CA THR A 369 -22.97 13.83 -14.40
C THR A 369 -23.06 15.34 -14.70
N SER A 370 -22.35 15.82 -15.71
CA SER A 370 -22.53 17.12 -16.38
C SER A 370 -23.56 17.03 -17.49
#